data_AF-A0AAV1VEE2-F1
#
_entry.id   AF-A0AAV1VEE2-F1
#
_cell.length_a   1.000
_cell.length_b   1.000
_cell.length_c   1.000
_cell.angle_alpha   90.00
_cell.angle_beta   90.00
_cell.angle_gamma   90.00
#
_symmetry.space_group_name_H-M   'P 1'
#
loop_
_entity.id
_entity.type
_entity.pdbx_description
1 polymer ?
#
loop_
_entity_poly.entity_id
_entity_poly.type
_entity_poly.pdbx_seq_one_letter_code
_entity_poly.pdbx_strand_id
1 'polypeptide(L)'
;MNMLDDEDDQSFHATRDGYSHLSDVEWDAVERMGSTMGIHAVSVMLETLNRDAQHATIAKFIQNELDAEREKVALLHQQGYQQAELLREQGAQQFELLRQQQAAAGGSMHSR
;
A
#
# COMPACT_ATOMS: atom_id res chain seq x y z
N MET A 1 -42.84 -8.81 -30.83
CA MET A 1 -41.49 -8.33 -31.14
C MET A 1 -41.41 -6.89 -30.67
N ASN A 2 -40.77 -6.64 -29.53
CA ASN A 2 -40.29 -5.32 -29.17
C ASN A 2 -38.76 -5.41 -29.23
N MET A 3 -38.18 -4.83 -30.28
CA MET A 3 -36.76 -4.47 -30.32
C MET A 3 -36.64 -3.24 -29.44
N LEU A 4 -36.08 -3.40 -28.24
CA LEU A 4 -35.53 -2.27 -27.52
C LEU A 4 -34.12 -2.10 -28.07
N ASP A 5 -33.89 -0.91 -28.63
CA ASP A 5 -32.61 -0.47 -29.13
C ASP A 5 -31.53 -0.70 -28.08
N ASP A 6 -30.54 -1.50 -28.45
CA ASP A 6 -29.23 -1.51 -27.81
C ASP A 6 -28.61 -0.14 -28.09
N GLU A 7 -28.97 0.86 -27.29
CA GLU A 7 -28.27 2.14 -27.26
C GLU A 7 -26.83 1.85 -26.88
N ASP A 8 -25.97 1.84 -27.91
CA ASP A 8 -24.61 2.35 -27.91
C ASP A 8 -24.00 2.45 -26.50
N ASP A 9 -23.60 1.30 -25.96
CA ASP A 9 -22.50 1.24 -25.00
C ASP A 9 -21.23 1.61 -25.78
N GLN A 10 -21.16 2.87 -26.22
CA GLN A 10 -19.91 3.57 -26.53
C GLN A 10 -19.20 3.74 -25.20
N SER A 11 -18.77 2.62 -24.64
CA SER A 11 -17.77 2.57 -23.61
C SER A 11 -16.53 3.20 -24.21
N PHE A 12 -16.37 4.51 -23.97
CA PHE A 12 -15.14 5.25 -24.13
C PHE A 12 -14.13 4.69 -23.12
N HIS A 13 -13.72 3.44 -23.34
CA HIS A 13 -12.45 2.96 -22.83
C HIS A 13 -11.41 3.82 -23.54
N ALA A 14 -10.66 4.63 -22.78
CA ALA A 14 -9.39 5.11 -23.30
C ALA A 14 -8.65 3.87 -23.82
N THR A 15 -8.47 3.79 -25.13
CA THR A 15 -7.72 2.70 -25.73
C THR A 15 -6.25 3.08 -25.67
N ARG A 16 -5.42 2.12 -25.30
CA ARG A 16 -3.96 2.27 -25.22
C ARG A 16 -3.37 2.91 -26.48
N ASP A 17 -3.98 2.65 -27.64
CA ASP A 17 -3.57 3.21 -28.94
C ASP A 17 -3.61 4.75 -28.98
N GLY A 18 -4.58 5.38 -28.31
CA GLY A 18 -4.67 6.84 -28.18
C GLY A 18 -3.55 7.46 -27.33
N TYR A 19 -2.85 6.63 -26.58
CA TYR A 19 -1.80 7.00 -25.64
C TYR A 19 -0.49 6.25 -25.91
N SER A 20 -0.19 5.96 -27.17
CA SER A 20 1.02 5.23 -27.58
C SER A 20 2.35 5.87 -27.18
N HIS A 21 2.35 7.13 -26.77
CA HIS A 21 3.53 7.82 -26.21
C HIS A 21 3.76 7.52 -24.72
N LEU A 22 2.77 6.95 -24.01
CA LEU A 22 2.93 6.51 -22.64
C LEU A 22 3.69 5.17 -22.60
N SER A 23 4.55 5.03 -21.61
CA SER A 23 5.17 3.75 -21.27
C SER A 23 4.15 2.78 -20.65
N ASP A 24 4.49 1.50 -20.60
CA ASP A 24 3.66 0.48 -19.92
C ASP A 24 3.33 0.87 -18.48
N VAL A 25 4.34 1.36 -17.74
CA VAL A 25 4.18 1.77 -16.34
C VAL A 25 3.22 2.95 -16.20
N GLU A 26 3.27 3.90 -17.13
CA GLU A 26 2.37 5.04 -17.15
C GLU A 26 0.95 4.63 -17.55
N TRP A 27 0.82 3.68 -18.48
CA TRP A 27 -0.48 3.13 -18.86
C TRP A 27 -1.14 2.39 -17.69
N ASP A 28 -0.40 1.53 -17.00
CA ASP A 28 -0.88 0.83 -15.81
C ASP A 28 -1.30 1.84 -14.72
N ALA A 29 -0.58 2.95 -14.60
CA ALA A 29 -0.94 4.03 -13.68
C ALA A 29 -2.24 4.73 -14.11
N VAL A 30 -2.47 4.97 -15.41
CA VAL A 30 -3.74 5.50 -15.93
C VAL A 30 -4.90 4.56 -15.63
N GLU A 31 -4.71 3.25 -15.74
CA GLU A 31 -5.75 2.26 -15.38
C GLU A 31 -6.07 2.29 -13.87
N ARG A 32 -5.05 2.44 -13.01
CA ARG A 32 -5.25 2.61 -11.56
C ARG A 32 -5.91 3.95 -11.21
N MET A 33 -5.54 5.03 -11.88
CA MET A 33 -6.24 6.32 -11.79
C MET A 33 -7.72 6.14 -12.16
N GLY A 34 -7.99 5.46 -13.28
CA GLY A 34 -9.34 5.17 -13.73
C GLY A 34 -10.15 4.33 -12.75
N SER A 35 -9.50 3.39 -12.07
CA SER A 35 -10.12 2.60 -10.99
C SER A 35 -10.45 3.44 -9.74
N THR A 36 -9.70 4.53 -9.51
CA THR A 36 -9.85 5.39 -8.32
C THR A 36 -10.87 6.51 -8.53
N MET A 37 -10.85 7.19 -9.69
CA MET A 37 -11.67 8.38 -9.95
C MET A 37 -12.58 8.26 -11.18
N GLY A 38 -12.60 7.09 -11.84
CA GLY A 38 -13.39 6.80 -13.03
C GLY A 38 -12.57 6.99 -14.32
N ILE A 39 -12.55 5.96 -15.16
CA ILE A 39 -11.75 5.97 -16.41
C ILE A 39 -12.14 7.11 -17.34
N HIS A 40 -13.44 7.45 -17.44
CA HIS A 40 -13.90 8.56 -18.27
C HIS A 40 -13.36 9.92 -17.79
N ALA A 41 -13.33 10.15 -16.47
CA ALA A 41 -12.79 11.39 -15.92
C ALA A 41 -11.28 11.51 -16.20
N VAL A 42 -10.55 10.39 -16.12
CA VAL A 42 -9.13 10.33 -16.47
C VAL A 42 -8.91 10.59 -17.96
N SER A 43 -9.70 9.97 -18.85
CA SER A 43 -9.64 10.21 -20.29
C SER A 43 -9.84 11.68 -20.63
N VAL A 44 -10.92 12.30 -20.14
CA VAL A 44 -11.23 13.71 -20.39
C VAL A 44 -10.11 14.61 -19.87
N MET A 45 -9.60 14.33 -18.66
CA MET A 45 -8.49 15.08 -18.08
C MET A 45 -7.25 14.99 -18.98
N LEU A 46 -6.84 13.79 -19.39
CA LEU A 46 -5.64 13.61 -20.21
C LEU A 46 -5.79 14.23 -21.60
N GLU A 47 -6.98 14.15 -22.22
CA GLU A 47 -7.27 14.80 -23.51
C GLU A 47 -7.12 16.32 -23.46
N THR A 48 -7.38 16.96 -22.32
CA THR A 48 -7.18 18.41 -22.14
C THR A 48 -5.71 18.82 -21.95
N LEU A 49 -4.82 17.85 -21.71
CA LEU A 49 -3.41 18.08 -21.42
C LEU A 49 -2.55 17.82 -22.65
N ASN A 50 -1.48 18.61 -22.82
CA ASN A 50 -0.42 18.28 -23.76
C ASN A 50 0.40 17.07 -23.24
N ARG A 51 1.22 16.46 -24.11
CA ARG A 51 1.98 15.24 -23.77
C ARG A 51 2.83 15.39 -22.51
N ASP A 52 3.58 16.48 -22.39
CA ASP A 52 4.43 16.71 -21.22
C ASP A 52 3.61 16.82 -19.93
N ALA A 53 2.45 17.48 -19.99
CA ALA A 53 1.55 17.60 -18.85
C ALA A 53 0.84 16.28 -18.52
N GLN A 54 0.57 15.42 -19.50
CA GLN A 54 0.09 14.05 -19.27
C GLN A 54 1.13 13.24 -18.49
N HIS A 55 2.38 13.20 -18.98
CA HIS A 55 3.50 12.53 -18.29
C HIS A 55 3.68 13.07 -16.87
N ALA A 56 3.68 14.39 -16.69
CA ALA A 56 3.83 15.00 -15.37
C ALA A 56 2.67 14.64 -14.41
N THR A 57 1.44 14.59 -14.92
CA THR A 57 0.26 14.23 -14.12
C THR A 57 0.31 12.76 -13.69
N ILE A 58 0.66 11.86 -14.61
CA ILE A 58 0.79 10.43 -14.33
C ILE A 58 1.96 10.17 -13.37
N ALA A 59 3.12 10.80 -13.60
CA ALA A 59 4.27 10.69 -12.70
C ALA A 59 3.94 11.18 -11.28
N LYS A 60 3.18 12.28 -11.15
CA LYS A 60 2.73 12.77 -9.84
C LYS A 60 1.79 11.78 -9.16
N PHE A 61 0.89 11.13 -9.89
CA PHE A 61 0.05 10.08 -9.34
C PHE A 61 0.88 8.90 -8.83
N ILE A 62 1.82 8.40 -9.63
CA ILE A 62 2.73 7.31 -9.24
C ILE A 62 3.54 7.68 -7.99
N GLN A 63 4.05 8.92 -7.92
CA GLN A 63 4.79 9.40 -6.77
C GLN A 63 3.93 9.40 -5.50
N ASN A 64 2.67 9.84 -5.59
CA ASN A 64 1.75 9.83 -4.46
C ASN A 64 1.44 8.40 -3.99
N GLU A 65 1.23 7.45 -4.91
CA GLU A 65 1.05 6.04 -4.55
C GLU A 65 2.29 5.50 -3.83
N LEU A 66 3.48 5.78 -4.37
CA LEU A 66 4.74 5.33 -3.79
C LEU A 66 4.98 5.91 -2.38
N ASP A 67 4.68 7.19 -2.18
CA ASP A 67 4.83 7.83 -0.88
C ASP A 67 3.85 7.26 0.15
N ALA A 68 2.61 6.98 -0.25
CA ALA A 68 1.64 6.31 0.61
C ALA A 68 2.10 4.90 1.02
N GLU A 69 2.64 4.12 0.08
CA GLU A 69 3.17 2.78 0.39
C GLU A 69 4.43 2.84 1.28
N ARG A 70 5.31 3.83 1.07
CA ARG A 70 6.47 4.06 1.94
C ARG A 70 6.05 4.40 3.37
N GLU A 71 5.03 5.23 3.53
CA GLU A 71 4.47 5.57 4.84
C GLU A 71 3.91 4.31 5.54
N LYS A 72 3.13 3.50 4.82
CA LYS A 72 2.63 2.22 5.35
C LYS A 72 3.77 1.28 5.78
N VAL A 73 4.81 1.15 4.96
CA VAL A 73 5.98 0.32 5.29
C VAL A 73 6.70 0.86 6.54
N ALA A 74 6.87 2.17 6.66
CA ALA A 74 7.49 2.78 7.84
C ALA A 74 6.68 2.50 9.12
N LEU A 75 5.35 2.58 9.05
CA LEU A 75 4.46 2.26 10.16
C LEU A 75 4.53 0.78 10.54
N LEU A 76 4.48 -0.12 9.57
CA LEU A 76 4.58 -1.57 9.81
C LEU A 76 5.93 -1.94 10.44
N HIS A 77 7.01 -1.31 9.98
CA HIS A 77 8.33 -1.49 10.55
C HIS A 77 8.36 -1.03 12.02
N GLN A 78 7.88 0.18 12.31
CA GLN A 78 7.80 0.69 13.67
C GLN A 78 6.98 -0.22 14.60
N GLN A 79 5.81 -0.67 14.13
CA GLN A 79 4.97 -1.60 14.87
C GLN A 79 5.69 -2.93 15.14
N GLY A 80 6.40 -3.45 14.14
CA GLY A 80 7.21 -4.66 14.27
C GLY A 80 8.31 -4.52 15.33
N TYR A 81 9.01 -3.38 15.36
CA TYR A 81 10.02 -3.11 16.41
C TYR A 81 9.39 -3.05 17.81
N GLN A 82 8.28 -2.33 17.96
CA GLN A 82 7.59 -2.21 19.25
C GLN A 82 7.11 -3.59 19.75
N GLN A 83 6.58 -4.41 18.85
CA GLN A 83 6.15 -5.76 19.19
C GLN A 83 7.34 -6.67 19.58
N ALA A 84 8.43 -6.61 18.83
CA ALA A 84 9.63 -7.38 19.12
C ALA A 84 10.25 -6.99 20.47
N GLU A 85 10.28 -5.69 20.78
CA GLU A 85 10.77 -5.17 22.06
C GLU A 85 9.88 -5.62 23.21
N LEU A 86 8.56 -5.52 23.08
CA LEU A 86 7.63 -6.00 24.10
C LEU A 86 7.84 -7.49 24.41
N LEU A 87 8.00 -8.32 23.37
CA LEU A 87 8.27 -9.75 23.54
C LEU A 87 9.62 -10.01 24.22
N ARG A 88 10.64 -9.21 23.89
CA ARG A 88 11.96 -9.29 24.53
C ARG A 88 11.88 -8.94 26.02
N GLU A 89 11.19 -7.87 26.37
CA GLU A 89 10.99 -7.45 27.76
C GLU A 89 10.21 -8.49 28.56
N GLN A 90 9.13 -9.03 27.99
CA GLN A 90 8.36 -10.11 28.61
C GLN A 90 9.23 -11.36 28.84
N GLY A 91 10.03 -11.75 27.85
CA GLY A 91 10.97 -12.86 27.99
C GLY A 91 12.02 -12.62 29.08
N ALA A 92 12.59 -11.42 29.15
CA ALA A 92 13.55 -11.04 30.17
C ALA A 92 12.94 -11.09 31.59
N GLN A 93 11.71 -10.58 31.75
CA GLN A 93 10.98 -10.62 33.02
C GLN A 93 10.68 -12.06 33.47
N GLN A 94 10.22 -12.92 32.55
CA GLN A 94 9.98 -14.33 32.85
C GLN A 94 11.26 -15.06 33.26
N PHE A 95 12.37 -14.78 32.56
CA PHE A 95 13.66 -15.37 32.88
C PHE A 95 14.16 -14.95 34.26
N GLU A 96 14.05 -13.67 34.59
CA GLU A 96 14.46 -13.15 35.89
C GLU A 96 13.58 -13.71 37.03
N LEU A 97 12.27 -13.85 36.80
CA LEU A 97 11.37 -14.50 37.75
C LEU A 97 11.76 -15.98 37.99
N LEU A 98 12.10 -16.71 36.94
CA LEU A 98 12.58 -18.09 37.06
C LEU A 98 13.89 -18.17 37.86
N ARG A 99 14.83 -17.26 37.60
CA ARG A 99 16.10 -17.15 38.32
C ARG A 99 15.90 -16.93 39.82
N GLN A 100 14.99 -16.03 40.20
CA GLN A 100 14.70 -15.74 41.60
C GLN A 100 14.09 -16.93 42.33
N GLN A 101 13.19 -17.67 41.68
CA GLN A 101 12.63 -18.91 42.25
C GLN A 101 13.72 -19.96 42.50
N GLN A 102 14.67 -20.13 41.58
CA GLN A 102 15.79 -21.05 41.76
C GLN A 102 16.71 -20.63 42.91
N ALA A 103 17.00 -19.33 43.05
CA ALA A 103 17.81 -18.81 44.14
C ALA A 103 17.12 -19.02 45.52
N ALA A 104 15.80 -18.79 45.58
CA ALA A 104 15.01 -19.03 46.80
C ALA A 104 14.95 -20.52 47.18
N ALA A 105 14.81 -21.41 46.20
CA ALA A 105 14.80 -22.86 46.42
C ALA A 105 16.17 -23.41 46.86
N GLY A 106 17.27 -22.85 46.32
CA GLY A 106 18.63 -23.24 46.70
C GLY A 106 19.08 -22.75 48.08
N GLY A 107 18.62 -21.56 48.50
CA GLY A 107 18.93 -21.00 49.82
C GLY A 107 18.29 -21.75 50.99
N SER A 108 17.15 -22.44 50.76
CA SER A 108 16.43 -23.16 51.82
C SER A 108 17.09 -24.48 52.25
N MET A 109 18.07 -25.02 51.51
CA MET A 109 18.75 -26.28 51.86
C MET A 109 20.02 -26.11 52.70
N HIS A 110 20.49 -24.88 52.95
CA HIS A 110 21.76 -24.62 53.67
C HIS A 110 21.59 -24.20 55.14
N SER A 111 20.41 -24.41 55.74
CA SER A 111 20.17 -24.17 57.17
C SER A 111 19.65 -25.44 57.82
N ARG A 112 20.53 -26.38 58.13
CA ARG A 112 20.29 -27.43 59.12
C ARG A 112 21.60 -27.96 59.68
#